data_AF-A0A536JDZ2-F1
#
_entry.id   AF-A0A536JDZ2-F1
#
_cell.length_a   1.000
_cell.length_b   1.000
_cell.length_c   1.000
_cell.angle_alpha   90.00
_cell.angle_beta   90.00
_cell.angle_gamma   90.00
#
_symmetry.space_group_name_H-M   'P 1'
#
loop_
_entity.id
_entity.type
_entity.pdbx_description
1 polymer ?
#
loop_
_entity_poly.entity_id
_entity_poly.type
_entity_poly.pdbx_seq_one_letter_code
_entity_poly.pdbx_strand_id
1 'polypeptide(L)'
;MQTRTADRIYSLADGEGQAYWFVGALLQRKAGGAETEGRFAMLDQTMPPDYAVPRHIHVEEDEAWYVLTDMGLRASGCRAHLRGR
;
A
#
# COMPACT_ATOMS: atom_id res chain seq x y z
N MET A 1 11.63 26.41 -3.93
CA MET A 1 10.80 25.32 -4.48
C MET A 1 9.45 25.41 -3.79
N GLN A 2 8.42 25.83 -4.51
CA GLN A 2 7.16 26.30 -3.92
C GLN A 2 6.15 25.15 -3.90
N THR A 3 5.84 24.63 -2.71
CA THR A 3 4.90 23.52 -2.52
C THR A 3 3.48 24.06 -2.59
N ARG A 4 2.81 23.91 -3.74
CA ARG A 4 1.44 24.38 -3.94
C ARG A 4 0.46 23.55 -3.12
N THR A 5 -0.06 24.12 -2.04
CA THR A 5 -0.95 23.44 -1.08
C THR A 5 -2.36 23.17 -1.63
N ALA A 6 -2.74 23.79 -2.76
CA ALA A 6 -4.07 23.66 -3.36
C ALA A 6 -4.30 22.38 -4.20
N ASP A 7 -3.25 21.59 -4.49
CA ASP A 7 -3.35 20.31 -5.24
C ASP A 7 -3.52 19.06 -4.36
N ARG A 8 -3.71 19.22 -3.04
CA ARG A 8 -3.58 18.10 -2.10
C ARG A 8 -4.82 17.26 -1.92
N ILE A 9 -5.98 17.74 -2.35
CA ILE A 9 -7.24 17.00 -2.30
C ILE A 9 -7.51 16.46 -3.69
N TYR A 10 -7.52 15.14 -3.81
CA TYR A 10 -7.86 14.44 -5.04
C TYR A 10 -8.69 13.19 -4.73
N SER A 11 -9.35 12.69 -5.76
CA SER A 11 -10.04 11.40 -5.74
C SER A 11 -9.45 10.56 -6.87
N LEU A 12 -9.19 9.29 -6.60
CA LEU A 12 -8.79 8.31 -7.58
C LEU A 12 -9.92 7.28 -7.67
N ALA A 13 -10.32 6.96 -8.89
CA ALA A 13 -11.23 5.85 -9.13
C ALA A 13 -10.56 4.50 -8.81
N ASP A 14 -11.36 3.44 -8.88
CA ASP A 14 -10.83 2.08 -8.90
C ASP A 14 -9.82 1.93 -10.05
N GLY A 15 -8.71 1.26 -9.78
CA GLY A 15 -7.65 1.12 -10.78
C GLY A 15 -6.87 2.40 -11.13
N GLU A 16 -7.10 3.55 -10.51
CA GLU A 16 -6.28 4.76 -10.73
C GLU A 16 -5.16 4.95 -9.71
N GLY A 17 -4.14 5.71 -10.08
CA GLY A 17 -2.92 5.94 -9.28
C GLY A 17 -1.66 5.46 -10.01
N GLN A 18 -0.50 5.82 -9.49
CA GLN A 18 0.76 5.45 -10.13
C GLN A 18 1.03 3.96 -9.94
N ALA A 19 1.02 3.22 -11.04
CA ALA A 19 1.16 1.77 -11.05
C ALA A 19 2.63 1.31 -11.18
N TYR A 20 2.95 0.22 -10.49
CA TYR A 20 4.25 -0.45 -10.52
C TYR A 20 4.06 -1.97 -10.44
N TRP A 21 4.95 -2.71 -11.10
CA TRP A 21 5.09 -4.14 -10.86
C TRP A 21 6.18 -4.37 -9.81
N PHE A 22 5.84 -5.07 -8.73
CA PHE A 22 6.77 -5.38 -7.65
C PHE A 22 6.61 -6.82 -7.18
N VAL A 23 7.71 -7.59 -7.30
CA VAL A 23 7.79 -9.01 -6.87
C VAL A 23 6.67 -9.88 -7.47
N GLY A 24 6.10 -9.50 -8.63
CA GLY A 24 5.02 -10.24 -9.30
C GLY A 24 3.59 -9.80 -8.93
N ALA A 25 3.43 -8.76 -8.11
CA ALA A 25 2.13 -8.12 -7.87
C ALA A 25 2.05 -6.75 -8.55
N LEU A 26 0.82 -6.34 -8.89
CA LEU A 26 0.51 -5.00 -9.35
C LEU A 26 0.23 -4.13 -8.12
N LEU A 27 1.01 -3.06 -7.96
CA LEU A 27 0.83 -2.09 -6.88
C LEU A 27 0.44 -0.75 -7.49
N GLN A 28 -0.61 -0.15 -6.95
CA GLN A 28 -1.08 1.17 -7.34
C GLN A 28 -0.92 2.11 -6.16
N ARG A 29 0.00 3.07 -6.26
CA ARG A 29 0.20 4.06 -5.21
C ARG A 29 -0.93 5.09 -5.27
N LYS A 30 -1.80 5.05 -4.28
CA LYS A 30 -2.89 6.02 -4.09
C LYS A 30 -2.36 7.30 -3.45
N ALA A 31 -1.42 7.21 -2.51
CA ALA A 31 -0.73 8.35 -1.90
C ALA A 31 0.70 7.96 -1.47
N GLY A 32 1.66 8.88 -1.58
CA GLY A 32 3.03 8.71 -1.10
C GLY A 32 3.53 9.92 -0.31
N GLY A 33 4.83 9.93 0.01
CA GLY A 33 5.40 10.96 0.90
C GLY A 33 5.24 12.40 0.41
N ALA A 34 5.23 12.63 -0.91
CA ALA A 34 5.01 13.96 -1.47
C ALA A 34 3.59 14.48 -1.17
N GLU A 35 2.58 13.60 -1.24
CA GLU A 35 1.19 13.96 -0.96
C GLU A 35 0.89 14.01 0.55
N THR A 36 1.55 13.15 1.34
CA THR A 36 1.26 12.95 2.78
C THR A 36 2.22 13.70 3.72
N GLU A 37 3.18 14.46 3.19
CA GLU A 37 4.33 15.02 3.92
C GLU A 37 5.10 13.96 4.71
N GLY A 38 5.32 12.80 4.09
CA GLY A 38 6.11 11.72 4.67
C GLY A 38 5.45 10.97 5.82
N ARG A 39 4.15 11.18 6.08
CA ARG A 39 3.45 10.52 7.21
C ARG A 39 3.08 9.08 6.95
N PHE A 40 2.73 8.75 5.71
CA PHE A 40 2.41 7.38 5.29
C PHE A 40 2.44 7.24 3.76
N ALA A 41 2.40 6.00 3.28
CA ALA A 41 2.07 5.66 1.91
C ALA A 41 0.85 4.72 1.88
N MET A 42 0.03 4.83 0.84
CA MET A 42 -1.12 3.96 0.62
C MET A 42 -0.99 3.28 -0.73
N LEU A 43 -0.99 1.95 -0.70
CA LEU A 43 -0.84 1.07 -1.84
C LEU A 43 -2.09 0.21 -1.95
N ASP A 44 -2.65 0.15 -3.15
CA ASP A 44 -3.66 -0.81 -3.54
C ASP A 44 -2.96 -1.94 -4.30
N GLN A 45 -3.00 -3.15 -3.76
CA GLN A 45 -2.20 -4.27 -4.25
C GLN A 45 -3.09 -5.39 -4.77
N THR A 46 -2.93 -5.70 -6.06
CA THR A 46 -3.51 -6.90 -6.67
C THR A 46 -2.41 -7.93 -6.84
N MET A 47 -2.65 -9.12 -6.29
CA MET A 47 -1.70 -10.22 -6.29
C MET A 47 -2.30 -11.48 -6.92
N PRO A 48 -1.50 -12.29 -7.64
CA PRO A 48 -1.97 -13.58 -8.14
C PRO A 48 -2.21 -14.56 -6.97
N PRO A 49 -2.92 -15.68 -7.22
CA PRO A 49 -2.98 -16.79 -6.27
C PRO A 49 -1.58 -17.25 -5.83
N ASP A 50 -1.47 -17.70 -4.58
CA ASP A 50 -0.23 -18.17 -3.95
C ASP A 50 0.92 -17.15 -3.91
N TYR A 51 0.61 -15.86 -4.11
CA TYR A 51 1.60 -14.80 -3.99
C TYR A 51 2.19 -14.72 -2.59
N ALA A 52 3.51 -14.61 -2.54
CA ALA A 52 4.25 -14.34 -1.31
C ALA A 52 5.46 -13.46 -1.62
N VAL A 53 5.78 -12.58 -0.69
CA VAL A 53 7.05 -11.85 -0.69
C VAL A 53 8.09 -12.63 0.13
N PRO A 54 9.39 -12.56 -0.22
CA PRO A 54 10.44 -13.08 0.65
C PRO A 54 10.30 -12.52 2.06
N ARG A 55 10.58 -13.35 3.07
CA ARG A 55 10.51 -12.93 4.47
C ARG A 55 11.49 -11.77 4.71
N HIS A 56 10.97 -10.65 5.20
CA HIS A 56 11.76 -9.45 5.51
C HIS A 56 11.18 -8.72 6.72
N ILE A 57 11.89 -7.70 7.18
CA ILE A 57 11.47 -6.79 8.25
C ILE A 57 11.56 -5.35 7.75
N HIS A 58 10.67 -4.51 8.26
CA HIS A 58 10.77 -3.06 8.17
C HIS A 58 11.26 -2.60 9.54
N VAL A 59 12.34 -1.83 9.57
CA VAL A 59 13.03 -1.47 10.83
C VAL A 59 12.48 -0.16 11.38
N GLU A 60 12.16 0.78 10.49
CA GLU A 60 11.69 2.12 10.84
C GLU A 60 10.19 2.29 10.55
N GLU A 61 9.61 1.41 9.74
CA GLU A 61 8.24 1.52 9.26
C GLU A 61 7.31 0.47 9.86
N ASP A 62 6.13 0.91 10.29
CA ASP A 62 5.00 0.03 10.56
C ASP A 62 4.28 -0.31 9.24
N GLU A 63 3.95 -1.59 9.04
CA GLU A 63 3.19 -2.07 7.89
C GLU A 63 1.86 -2.70 8.34
N ALA A 64 0.77 -2.35 7.65
CA ALA A 64 -0.56 -2.91 7.88
C ALA A 64 -1.27 -3.22 6.56
N TRP A 65 -2.15 -4.23 6.59
CA TRP A 65 -2.95 -4.63 5.43
C TRP A 65 -4.43 -4.61 5.76
N TYR A 66 -5.21 -4.04 4.85
CA TYR A 66 -6.66 -4.14 4.84
C TYR A 66 -7.06 -5.00 3.65
N VAL A 67 -7.66 -6.16 3.93
CA VAL A 67 -8.04 -7.13 2.89
C VAL A 67 -9.40 -6.76 2.31
N LEU A 68 -9.41 -6.43 1.02
CA LEU A 68 -10.63 -6.05 0.31
C LEU A 68 -11.41 -7.28 -0.20
N THR A 69 -10.71 -8.28 -0.71
CA THR A 69 -11.30 -9.50 -1.29
C THR A 69 -10.32 -10.66 -1.15
N ASP A 70 -10.85 -11.84 -0.79
CA ASP A 70 -10.21 -13.17 -0.91
C ASP A 70 -8.68 -13.22 -0.76
N MET A 71 -8.16 -12.97 0.45
CA MET A 71 -6.73 -13.10 0.75
C MET A 71 -6.46 -13.91 2.03
N GLY A 72 -5.68 -14.99 1.90
CA GLY A 72 -5.10 -15.71 3.03
C GLY A 72 -3.81 -15.04 3.51
N LEU A 73 -3.89 -14.05 4.39
CA LEU A 73 -2.69 -13.38 4.91
C LEU A 73 -1.96 -14.25 5.94
N ARG A 74 -0.66 -14.49 5.72
CA ARG A 74 0.25 -15.01 6.74
C ARG A 74 1.39 -14.02 6.94
N ALA A 75 1.42 -13.36 8.09
CA ALA A 75 2.51 -12.48 8.51
C ALA A 75 3.11 -12.98 9.82
N SER A 76 4.44 -12.96 9.93
CA SER A 76 5.17 -13.35 11.15
C SER A 76 6.16 -12.25 11.53
N GLY A 77 5.98 -11.65 12.70
CA GLY A 77 6.86 -10.60 13.22
C GLY A 77 6.37 -9.16 13.05
N CYS A 78 5.46 -8.89 12.10
CA CYS A 78 4.74 -7.61 12.00
C CYS A 78 3.38 -7.73 12.69
N ARG A 79 2.97 -6.69 13.45
CA ARG A 79 1.63 -6.63 14.04
C ARG A 79 0.62 -6.30 12.93
N ALA A 80 0.21 -7.31 12.19
CA ALA A 80 -0.87 -7.17 11.20
C ALA A 80 -2.21 -6.96 11.92
N HIS A 81 -2.87 -5.82 11.69
CA HIS A 81 -4.24 -5.60 12.15
C HIS A 81 -5.22 -5.96 11.02
N LEU A 82 -5.65 -7.22 11.00
CA LEU A 82 -6.67 -7.69 10.08
C LEU A 82 -8.05 -7.25 10.59
N ARG A 83 -8.76 -6.45 9.78
CA ARG A 83 -10.17 -6.17 10.00
C ARG A 83 -10.94 -6.55 8.74
N GLY A 84 -11.54 -7.74 8.74
CA GLY A 84 -12.53 -8.11 7.73
C GLY A 84 -13.84 -7.35 7.94
N ARG A 85 -14.75 -7.45 6.97
CA ARG A 85 -16.17 -7.18 7.22
C ARG A 85 -16.76 -8.21 8.17
#